data_AF-A0A821SHN2-F1
#
_entry.id   AF-A0A821SHN2-F1
#
_cell.length_a   1.000
_cell.length_b   1.000
_cell.length_c   1.000
_cell.angle_alpha   90.00
_cell.angle_beta   90.00
_cell.angle_gamma   90.00
#
_symmetry.space_group_name_H-M   'P 1'
#
loop_
_entity.id
_entity.type
_entity.pdbx_description
1 polymer ?
#
loop_
_entity_poly.entity_id
_entity_poly.type
_entity_poly.pdbx_seq_one_letter_code
_entity_poly.pdbx_strand_id
1 'polypeptide(L)'
;MGYGDGNFSNGKIYSTGVNTRPVPVTVGDVNNDNHTDIAIANSKSNTIGILAVQGNGSFMSIVPYIIESDSRPSSITTSDFNNDNQLDMAITDSVGNKVFVIFGMSNGSFVLDSELDFDFRSVPSAFLFLVILIEIIS
;
A
#
# COMPACT_ATOMS: atom_id res chain seq x y z
N MET A 1 -18.26 15.14 1.30
CA MET A 1 -18.30 15.05 2.77
C MET A 1 -19.75 14.78 3.18
N GLY A 2 -19.98 14.06 4.28
CA GLY A 2 -21.33 13.90 4.84
C GLY A 2 -21.71 15.09 5.72
N TYR A 3 -22.98 15.47 5.74
CA TYR A 3 -23.47 16.62 6.53
C TYR A 3 -23.70 16.29 8.02
N GLY A 4 -23.37 15.07 8.46
CA GLY A 4 -23.60 14.61 9.83
C GLY A 4 -25.05 14.20 10.13
N ASP A 5 -25.92 14.18 9.11
CA ASP A 5 -27.35 13.86 9.17
C ASP A 5 -27.70 12.55 8.44
N GLY A 6 -26.69 11.78 8.04
CA GLY A 6 -26.84 10.57 7.23
C GLY A 6 -26.92 10.82 5.72
N ASN A 7 -26.92 12.09 5.27
CA ASN A 7 -26.82 12.44 3.86
C ASN A 7 -25.35 12.66 3.45
N PHE A 8 -24.97 12.02 2.35
CA PHE A 8 -23.68 12.23 1.70
C PHE A 8 -23.87 13.11 0.47
N SER A 9 -23.06 14.16 0.33
CA SER A 9 -22.94 14.86 -0.95
C SER A 9 -22.57 13.86 -2.05
N ASN A 10 -22.95 14.11 -3.32
CA ASN A 10 -22.47 13.33 -4.45
C ASN A 10 -20.94 13.17 -4.35
N GLY A 11 -20.49 11.92 -4.24
CA GLY A 11 -19.08 11.60 -4.06
C GLY A 11 -18.28 12.03 -5.30
N LYS A 12 -17.09 12.58 -5.07
CA LYS A 12 -16.16 12.85 -6.17
C LYS A 12 -15.49 11.53 -6.56
N ILE A 13 -15.53 11.19 -7.84
CA ILE A 13 -14.88 10.00 -8.38
C ILE A 13 -13.43 10.37 -8.72
N TYR A 14 -12.49 9.57 -8.22
CA TYR A 14 -11.08 9.67 -8.55
C TYR A 14 -10.66 8.43 -9.34
N SER A 15 -10.01 8.64 -10.49
CA SER A 15 -9.51 7.53 -11.30
C SER A 15 -8.31 6.89 -10.62
N THR A 16 -8.31 5.57 -10.53
CA THR A 16 -7.12 4.80 -10.13
C THR A 16 -6.25 4.41 -11.33
N GLY A 17 -6.68 4.75 -12.55
CA GLY A 17 -5.92 4.60 -13.79
C GLY A 17 -6.47 3.58 -14.80
N VAL A 18 -5.60 3.29 -15.78
CA VAL A 18 -5.66 2.27 -16.84
C VAL A 18 -5.87 0.82 -16.39
N ASN A 19 -7.04 0.17 -16.53
CA ASN A 19 -7.14 -1.29 -16.34
C ASN A 19 -6.66 -1.80 -14.96
N THR A 20 -6.90 -1.04 -13.89
CA THR A 20 -6.24 -1.26 -12.59
C THR A 20 -6.89 -2.33 -11.70
N ARG A 21 -8.22 -2.44 -11.71
CA ARG A 21 -9.00 -3.31 -10.79
C ARG A 21 -8.54 -3.11 -9.33
N PRO A 22 -8.82 -1.93 -8.74
CA PRO A 22 -8.45 -1.64 -7.35
C PRO A 22 -9.16 -2.63 -6.41
N VAL A 23 -8.46 -3.13 -5.41
CA VAL A 23 -8.98 -4.19 -4.52
C VAL A 23 -9.13 -3.64 -3.09
N PRO A 24 -8.14 -3.70 -2.18
CA PRO A 24 -8.17 -2.90 -0.96
C PRO A 24 -7.35 -1.61 -1.07
N VAL A 25 -7.65 -0.71 -0.14
CA VAL A 25 -6.97 0.57 0.08
C VAL A 25 -6.50 0.64 1.52
N THR A 26 -5.47 1.44 1.78
CA THR A 26 -5.06 1.86 3.12
C THR A 26 -4.89 3.38 3.14
N VAL A 27 -4.86 3.96 4.35
CA VAL A 27 -4.75 5.40 4.57
C VAL A 27 -3.60 5.72 5.50
N GLY A 28 -2.93 6.84 5.27
CA GLY A 28 -1.80 7.31 6.06
C GLY A 28 -0.99 8.35 5.30
N ASP A 29 -0.06 9.02 5.97
CA ASP A 29 0.92 9.90 5.33
C ASP A 29 2.01 9.04 4.68
N VAL A 30 1.67 8.41 3.54
CA VAL A 30 2.55 7.43 2.89
C VAL A 30 3.66 8.11 2.10
N ASN A 31 3.48 9.37 1.67
CA ASN A 31 4.48 10.12 0.91
C ASN A 31 5.25 11.14 1.78
N ASN A 32 5.08 11.13 3.10
CA ASN A 32 5.72 12.01 4.07
C ASN A 32 5.56 13.51 3.75
N ASP A 33 4.37 13.91 3.26
CA ASP A 33 4.04 15.30 2.96
C ASP A 33 3.20 15.99 4.06
N ASN A 34 2.97 15.31 5.18
CA ASN A 34 2.12 15.69 6.31
C ASN A 34 0.62 15.71 6.02
N HIS A 35 0.16 15.05 4.96
CA HIS A 35 -1.26 14.86 4.68
C HIS A 35 -1.62 13.36 4.68
N THR A 36 -2.84 13.04 5.10
CA THR A 36 -3.33 11.66 5.04
C THR A 36 -3.70 11.32 3.61
N ASP A 37 -2.90 10.46 2.98
CA ASP A 37 -3.10 9.96 1.62
C ASP A 37 -3.89 8.65 1.61
N ILE A 38 -4.18 8.17 0.40
CA ILE A 38 -4.74 6.84 0.15
C ILE A 38 -3.79 6.06 -0.75
N ALA A 39 -3.31 4.90 -0.27
CA ALA A 39 -2.59 3.92 -1.08
C ALA A 39 -3.54 2.80 -1.53
N ILE A 40 -3.42 2.40 -2.80
CA ILE A 40 -4.39 1.56 -3.51
C ILE A 40 -3.66 0.38 -4.16
N ALA A 41 -4.03 -0.84 -3.82
CA ALA A 41 -3.54 -2.04 -4.50
C ALA A 41 -4.34 -2.30 -5.79
N ASN A 42 -3.68 -2.23 -6.94
CA ASN A 42 -4.29 -2.40 -8.25
C ASN A 42 -3.94 -3.78 -8.84
N SER A 43 -4.82 -4.75 -8.59
CA SER A 43 -4.56 -6.16 -8.89
C SER A 43 -4.45 -6.53 -10.36
N LYS A 44 -4.93 -5.70 -11.30
CA LYS A 44 -4.85 -6.01 -12.74
C LYS A 44 -3.70 -5.29 -13.43
N SER A 45 -3.24 -4.15 -12.88
CA SER A 45 -2.10 -3.40 -13.39
C SER A 45 -0.80 -3.65 -12.61
N ASN A 46 -0.84 -4.52 -11.60
CA ASN A 46 0.34 -4.98 -10.85
C ASN A 46 1.05 -3.81 -10.14
N THR A 47 0.27 -2.81 -9.73
CA THR A 47 0.78 -1.55 -9.19
C THR A 47 0.16 -1.20 -7.85
N ILE A 48 0.89 -0.42 -7.05
CA ILE A 48 0.32 0.40 -5.99
C ILE A 48 0.12 1.81 -6.55
N GLY A 49 -1.07 2.37 -6.36
CA GLY A 49 -1.35 3.76 -6.73
C GLY A 49 -1.51 4.62 -5.48
N ILE A 50 -0.94 5.82 -5.48
CA ILE A 50 -1.06 6.77 -4.36
C ILE A 50 -1.92 7.95 -4.80
N LEU A 51 -3.05 8.14 -4.13
CA LEU A 51 -3.86 9.35 -4.22
C LEU A 51 -3.42 10.28 -3.08
N ALA A 52 -2.51 11.20 -3.41
CA ALA A 52 -1.99 12.16 -2.45
C ALA A 52 -2.96 13.33 -2.22
N VAL A 53 -3.17 13.71 -0.97
CA VAL A 53 -4.07 14.82 -0.60
C VAL A 53 -3.34 16.16 -0.66
N GLN A 54 -3.93 17.13 -1.34
CA GLN A 54 -3.45 18.51 -1.29
C GLN A 54 -4.00 19.21 -0.03
N GLY A 55 -3.31 20.26 0.43
CA GLY A 55 -3.73 21.07 1.59
C GLY A 55 -5.12 21.74 1.47
N ASN A 56 -5.78 21.68 0.32
CA ASN A 56 -7.17 22.11 0.11
C ASN A 56 -8.20 20.96 0.16
N GLY A 57 -7.78 19.74 0.52
CA GLY A 57 -8.61 18.53 0.59
C GLY A 57 -8.88 17.85 -0.76
N SER A 58 -8.25 18.28 -1.85
CA SER A 58 -8.37 17.61 -3.16
C SER A 58 -7.21 16.64 -3.41
N PHE A 59 -7.50 15.45 -3.94
CA PHE A 59 -6.45 14.54 -4.36
C PHE A 59 -5.77 14.95 -5.68
N MET A 60 -4.46 14.67 -5.78
CA MET A 60 -3.68 14.76 -7.00
C MET A 60 -3.97 13.60 -7.95
N SER A 61 -3.45 13.70 -9.19
CA SER A 61 -3.42 12.57 -10.11
C SER A 61 -2.61 11.41 -9.50
N ILE A 62 -3.12 10.19 -9.66
CA ILE A 62 -2.49 8.99 -9.10
C ILE A 62 -1.11 8.76 -9.73
N VAL A 63 -0.13 8.41 -8.90
CA VAL A 63 1.18 7.93 -9.34
C VAL A 63 1.22 6.41 -9.16
N PRO A 64 1.35 5.61 -10.24
CA PRO A 64 1.44 4.16 -10.13
C PRO A 64 2.89 3.69 -9.93
N TYR A 65 3.09 2.81 -8.95
CA TYR A 65 4.35 2.12 -8.66
C TYR A 65 4.19 0.65 -9.00
N ILE A 66 4.97 0.16 -9.96
CA ILE A 66 4.99 -1.25 -10.33
C ILE A 66 5.74 -2.02 -9.24
N ILE A 67 5.15 -3.10 -8.74
CA ILE A 67 5.80 -3.97 -7.76
C ILE A 67 6.61 -5.05 -8.48
N GLU A 68 5.94 -5.86 -9.29
CA GLU A 68 6.55 -6.92 -10.11
C GLU A 68 5.67 -7.22 -11.32
N SER A 69 6.26 -7.66 -12.45
CA SER A 69 5.56 -7.90 -13.73
C SER A 69 4.43 -8.93 -13.64
N ASP A 70 4.58 -9.94 -12.77
CA ASP A 70 3.63 -11.05 -12.64
C ASP A 70 2.88 -11.04 -11.31
N SER A 71 2.83 -9.89 -10.63
CA SER A 71 2.13 -9.75 -9.35
C SER A 71 0.63 -9.56 -9.50
N ARG A 72 -0.13 -10.04 -8.52
CA ARG A 72 -1.55 -9.73 -8.32
C ARG A 72 -1.81 -9.30 -6.88
N PRO A 73 -1.50 -8.03 -6.55
CA PRO A 73 -1.75 -7.44 -5.24
C PRO A 73 -3.18 -7.72 -4.78
N SER A 74 -3.32 -8.25 -3.57
CA SER A 74 -4.59 -8.70 -2.99
C SER A 74 -4.92 -8.02 -1.67
N SER A 75 -3.91 -7.55 -0.94
CA SER A 75 -4.03 -6.77 0.29
C SER A 75 -2.93 -5.73 0.39
N ILE A 76 -3.17 -4.65 1.13
CA ILE A 76 -2.19 -3.62 1.47
C ILE A 76 -2.42 -3.17 2.91
N THR A 77 -1.34 -3.00 3.66
CA THR A 77 -1.34 -2.39 5.00
C THR A 77 -0.15 -1.45 5.15
N THR A 78 -0.25 -0.53 6.10
CA THR A 78 0.79 0.46 6.39
C THR A 78 1.21 0.42 7.86
N SER A 79 2.50 0.54 8.12
CA SER A 79 3.11 0.70 9.45
C SER A 79 4.55 1.16 9.25
N ASP A 80 5.18 1.74 10.26
CA ASP A 80 6.64 1.80 10.31
C ASP A 80 7.16 0.39 10.62
N PHE A 81 7.75 -0.29 9.63
CA PHE A 81 8.26 -1.65 9.77
C PHE A 81 9.76 -1.63 10.09
N ASN A 82 10.52 -0.65 9.58
CA ASN A 82 11.97 -0.59 9.79
C ASN A 82 12.42 0.32 10.98
N ASN A 83 11.47 0.92 11.70
CA ASN A 83 11.65 1.86 12.81
C ASN A 83 12.38 3.16 12.41
N ASP A 84 12.21 3.63 11.17
CA ASP A 84 12.77 4.92 10.74
C ASP A 84 11.84 6.12 11.01
N ASN A 85 10.63 5.87 11.54
CA ASN A 85 9.53 6.80 11.74
C ASN A 85 8.85 7.27 10.45
N GLN A 86 9.01 6.53 9.35
CA GLN A 86 8.29 6.74 8.09
C GLN A 86 7.29 5.60 7.91
N LEU A 87 6.22 5.88 7.16
CA LEU A 87 5.18 4.89 6.94
C LEU A 87 5.57 3.99 5.77
N ASP A 88 5.79 2.70 6.06
CA ASP A 88 6.04 1.67 5.06
C ASP A 88 4.74 0.99 4.62
N MET A 89 4.83 0.18 3.57
CA MET A 89 3.71 -0.60 3.05
C MET A 89 4.07 -2.09 2.94
N ALA A 90 3.16 -2.97 3.38
CA ALA A 90 3.23 -4.40 3.14
C ALA A 90 2.08 -4.85 2.24
N ILE A 91 2.40 -5.61 1.19
CA ILE A 91 1.48 -5.98 0.12
C ILE A 91 1.50 -7.49 -0.07
N THR A 92 0.36 -8.15 0.06
CA THR A 92 0.23 -9.57 -0.28
C THR A 92 -0.06 -9.74 -1.76
N ASP A 93 0.59 -10.71 -2.38
CA ASP A 93 0.37 -11.09 -3.77
C ASP A 93 -0.23 -12.49 -3.87
N SER A 94 -1.44 -12.56 -4.44
CA SER A 94 -2.20 -13.79 -4.58
C SER A 94 -1.81 -14.68 -5.78
N VAL A 95 -0.96 -14.21 -6.69
CA VAL A 95 -0.45 -15.00 -7.83
C VAL A 95 1.01 -15.37 -7.61
N GLY A 96 1.84 -14.39 -7.25
CA GLY A 96 3.24 -14.64 -6.91
C GLY A 96 3.40 -15.49 -5.65
N ASN A 97 2.40 -15.51 -4.75
CA ASN A 97 2.50 -16.08 -3.40
C ASN A 97 3.63 -15.45 -2.61
N LYS A 98 3.72 -14.12 -2.65
CA LYS A 98 4.75 -13.31 -2.00
C LYS A 98 4.12 -12.25 -1.11
N VAL A 99 4.91 -11.75 -0.18
CA VAL A 99 4.64 -10.46 0.48
C VAL A 99 5.75 -9.51 0.08
N PHE A 100 5.38 -8.36 -0.45
CA PHE A 100 6.31 -7.28 -0.74
C PHE A 100 6.28 -6.29 0.40
N VAL A 101 7.45 -5.85 0.86
CA VAL A 101 7.59 -4.70 1.75
C VAL A 101 8.17 -3.55 0.93
N ILE A 102 7.53 -2.38 1.03
CA ILE A 102 7.95 -1.15 0.38
C ILE A 102 8.25 -0.16 1.51
N PHE A 103 9.52 0.22 1.63
CA PHE A 103 9.97 1.20 2.61
C PHE A 103 9.64 2.61 2.15
N GLY A 104 8.99 3.38 3.02
CA GLY A 104 8.77 4.80 2.86
C GLY A 104 10.03 5.56 3.25
N MET A 105 10.37 6.60 2.50
CA MET A 105 11.56 7.40 2.76
C MET A 105 11.17 8.80 3.21
N SER A 106 12.03 9.45 4.01
CA SER A 106 11.79 10.82 4.50
C SER A 106 11.61 11.88 3.40
N ASN A 107 12.03 11.59 2.16
CA ASN A 107 11.82 12.45 0.99
C ASN A 107 10.54 12.12 0.20
N GLY A 108 9.67 11.22 0.71
CA GLY A 108 8.45 10.76 0.06
C GLY A 108 8.65 9.76 -1.07
N SER A 109 9.88 9.27 -1.26
CA SER A 109 10.16 8.18 -2.19
C SER A 109 9.92 6.82 -1.55
N PHE A 110 9.88 5.78 -2.39
CA PHE A 110 9.63 4.40 -1.98
C PHE A 110 10.76 3.50 -2.47
N VAL A 111 11.17 2.56 -1.63
CA VAL A 111 12.14 1.53 -1.98
C VAL A 111 11.49 0.17 -1.80
N LEU A 112 11.41 -0.61 -2.87
CA LEU A 112 10.97 -2.00 -2.78
C LEU A 112 12.08 -2.83 -2.13
N ASP A 113 11.75 -3.55 -1.07
CA ASP A 113 12.66 -4.55 -0.54
C ASP A 113 12.69 -5.75 -1.49
N SER A 114 13.84 -5.97 -2.12
CA SER A 114 14.02 -7.03 -3.11
C SER A 114 14.43 -8.38 -2.50
N GLU A 115 14.59 -8.50 -1.17
CA GLU A 115 15.20 -9.70 -0.56
C GLU A 115 14.25 -10.61 0.24
N LEU A 116 12.98 -10.24 0.47
CA LEU A 116 12.02 -11.10 1.19
C LEU A 116 11.13 -11.92 0.23
N ASP A 117 11.72 -12.88 -0.49
CA ASP A 117 10.96 -13.93 -1.20
C ASP A 117 10.53 -15.03 -0.21
N PHE A 118 9.51 -14.75 0.60
CA PHE A 118 8.89 -15.79 1.43
C PHE A 118 8.02 -16.68 0.55
N ASP A 119 8.57 -17.78 0.02
CA ASP A 119 7.76 -18.85 -0.58
C ASP A 119 6.96 -19.56 0.54
N PHE A 120 5.69 -19.19 0.68
CA PHE A 120 4.78 -19.77 1.67
C PHE A 120 4.55 -21.29 1.51
N ARG A 121 5.03 -21.92 0.44
CA ARG A 121 5.03 -23.39 0.31
C ARG A 121 6.05 -24.07 1.24
N SER A 122 7.03 -23.32 1.73
CA SER A 122 8.14 -23.83 2.54
C SER A 122 7.96 -23.63 4.05
N VAL A 123 6.99 -22.82 4.48
CA VAL A 123 6.75 -22.50 5.91
C VAL A 123 5.42 -23.09 6.43
N PRO A 124 5.45 -23.93 7.49
CA PRO A 124 4.24 -24.46 8.10
C PRO A 124 3.36 -23.34 8.69
N SER A 125 2.04 -23.47 8.54
CA SER A 125 1.02 -22.45 8.87
C SER A 125 1.04 -21.91 10.31
N ALA A 126 1.75 -22.57 11.23
CA ALA A 126 1.90 -22.18 12.63
C ALA A 126 3.00 -21.13 12.89
N PHE A 127 3.84 -20.81 11.89
CA PHE A 127 4.92 -19.81 12.02
C PHE A 127 4.59 -18.45 11.39
N LEU A 128 3.40 -18.32 10.79
CA LEU A 128 2.99 -17.20 9.94
C LEU A 128 2.93 -15.83 10.64
N PHE A 129 2.70 -15.80 11.96
CA PHE A 129 2.67 -14.55 12.74
C PHE A 129 3.96 -14.25 13.49
N LEU A 130 4.86 -15.23 13.66
CA LEU A 130 6.05 -15.10 14.49
C LEU A 130 7.29 -14.69 13.68
N VAL A 131 7.40 -15.10 12.41
CA VAL A 131 8.54 -14.74 11.56
C VAL A 131 8.48 -13.28 11.12
N ILE A 132 7.28 -12.78 10.78
CA ILE A 132 7.05 -11.36 10.47
C ILE A 132 7.40 -10.48 11.69
N LEU A 133 7.24 -10.98 12.92
CA LEU A 133 7.56 -10.23 14.13
C LEU A 133 9.04 -10.32 14.55
N ILE A 134 9.82 -11.28 14.05
CA ILE A 134 11.22 -11.48 14.48
C ILE A 134 12.21 -10.80 13.54
N GLU A 135 11.95 -10.77 12.23
CA GLU A 135 12.86 -10.11 11.27
C GLU A 135 12.63 -8.60 11.15
N ILE A 136 11.50 -8.09 11.63
CA ILE A 136 11.14 -6.66 11.58
C ILE A 136 11.58 -5.90 12.86
N ILE A 137 12.01 -6.60 13.92
CA ILE A 137 12.40 -5.99 15.23
C ILE A 137 13.84 -6.33 15.64
N SER A 138 14.71 -6.72 14.69
CA SER A 138 16.13 -7.04 14.91
C SER A 138 17.05 -5.98 14.35
#